data_AF-A0A974TFS5-F1
#
_entry.id   AF-A0A974TFS5-F1
#
_cell.length_a   1.000
_cell.length_b   1.000
_cell.length_c   1.000
_cell.angle_alpha   90.00
_cell.angle_beta   90.00
_cell.angle_gamma   90.00
#
_symmetry.space_group_name_H-M   'P 1'
#
loop_
_entity.id
_entity.type
_entity.pdbx_description
1 polymer ?
#
loop_
_entity_poly.entity_id
_entity_poly.type
_entity_poly.pdbx_seq_one_letter_code
_entity_poly.pdbx_strand_id
1 'polypeptide(L)'
;MMRYAGFWLALLVFVTNAAISGYAKGNVVIGYAHVLDGDTADIDGKRVRFFGIDAPELSQSCVDAAGRSWQCGQEARGRLMELTQGKVVTCTYEEADATGRLLGSCKVAGRDINGILVAEGLAWAFVRYSDVYLVTERQARAERKGIFAAKNVTAWDYRAERWHKSTAETQTGASKGCPIKGNVSASGEHIYHMPWDRYYAATKIDTTKGERWFCDEADAEKAGWRRAYR
;
A
#
# COMPACT_ATOMS: atom_id res chain seq x y z
N MET A 1 -78.86 43.21 7.42
CA MET A 1 -77.93 42.97 6.29
C MET A 1 -76.54 43.40 6.74
N MET A 2 -75.67 42.44 7.11
CA MET A 2 -74.30 42.73 7.57
C MET A 2 -73.35 41.73 6.90
N ARG A 3 -72.29 42.27 6.28
CA ARG A 3 -71.33 41.60 5.39
C ARG A 3 -70.24 40.94 6.24
N TYR A 4 -69.88 39.68 5.97
CA TYR A 4 -68.66 39.07 6.49
C TYR A 4 -67.67 38.81 5.34
N ALA A 5 -66.47 39.34 5.52
CA ALA A 5 -65.33 39.25 4.61
C ALA A 5 -64.62 37.90 4.78
N GLY A 6 -64.38 37.20 3.66
CA GLY A 6 -63.57 35.98 3.63
C GLY A 6 -62.10 36.31 3.36
N PHE A 7 -61.24 36.11 4.35
CA PHE A 7 -59.79 36.16 4.20
C PHE A 7 -59.29 34.81 3.65
N TRP A 8 -58.71 34.81 2.45
CA TRP A 8 -57.98 33.67 1.89
C TRP A 8 -56.53 33.75 2.36
N LEU A 9 -56.11 32.89 3.28
CA LEU A 9 -54.69 32.63 3.54
C LEU A 9 -54.22 31.51 2.60
N ALA A 10 -53.45 31.86 1.57
CA ALA A 10 -52.71 30.90 0.77
C ALA A 10 -51.44 30.47 1.54
N LEU A 11 -51.39 29.20 1.97
CA LEU A 11 -50.23 28.60 2.61
C LEU A 11 -49.20 28.25 1.53
N LEU A 12 -48.14 29.06 1.38
CA LEU A 12 -46.99 28.76 0.53
C LEU A 12 -46.13 27.68 1.19
N VAL A 13 -46.26 26.43 0.74
CA VAL A 13 -45.35 25.34 1.10
C VAL A 13 -44.05 25.54 0.33
N PHE A 14 -43.03 26.09 0.99
CA PHE A 14 -41.66 26.06 0.48
C PHE A 14 -41.11 24.63 0.63
N VAL A 15 -41.19 23.84 -0.45
CA VAL A 15 -40.40 22.61 -0.57
C VAL A 15 -38.96 23.04 -0.79
N THR A 16 -38.15 23.04 0.28
CA THR A 16 -36.70 23.22 0.15
C THR A 16 -36.13 21.97 -0.52
N ASN A 17 -35.76 22.10 -1.78
CA ASN A 17 -34.90 21.12 -2.45
C ASN A 17 -33.55 21.12 -1.71
N ALA A 18 -33.38 20.19 -0.78
CA ALA A 18 -32.06 19.84 -0.27
C ALA A 18 -31.25 19.32 -1.46
N ALA A 19 -30.29 20.12 -1.93
CA ALA A 19 -29.30 19.66 -2.88
C ALA A 19 -28.55 18.49 -2.24
N ILE A 20 -28.78 17.29 -2.76
CA ILE A 20 -28.02 16.09 -2.38
C ILE A 20 -26.58 16.36 -2.81
N SER A 21 -25.73 16.61 -1.82
CA SER A 21 -24.30 16.78 -1.97
C SER A 21 -23.75 15.56 -2.74
N GLY A 22 -23.09 15.81 -3.87
CA GLY A 22 -22.52 14.76 -4.70
C GLY A 22 -21.53 13.92 -3.89
N TYR A 23 -21.77 12.61 -3.84
CA TYR A 23 -20.75 11.66 -3.38
C TYR A 23 -19.52 11.80 -4.28
N ALA A 24 -18.35 11.89 -3.66
CA ALA A 24 -17.07 12.05 -4.33
C ALA A 24 -16.88 11.00 -5.44
N LYS A 25 -16.45 11.46 -6.62
CA LYS A 25 -16.08 10.64 -7.78
C LYS A 25 -14.80 9.85 -7.47
N GLY A 26 -14.95 8.64 -6.94
CA GLY A 26 -13.89 7.64 -6.89
C GLY A 26 -14.30 6.41 -7.69
N ASN A 27 -13.38 5.86 -8.47
CA ASN A 27 -13.56 4.51 -9.01
C ASN A 27 -13.57 3.51 -7.85
N VAL A 28 -14.27 2.38 -8.02
CA VAL A 28 -14.44 1.38 -6.96
C VAL A 28 -14.02 0.01 -7.47
N VAL A 29 -13.29 -0.73 -6.63
CA VAL A 29 -13.06 -2.17 -6.80
C VAL A 29 -13.54 -2.91 -5.56
N ILE A 30 -14.26 -4.02 -5.77
CA ILE A 30 -14.91 -4.79 -4.71
C ILE A 30 -14.58 -6.26 -4.94
N GLY A 31 -14.10 -6.95 -3.90
CA GLY A 31 -13.82 -8.37 -4.00
C GLY A 31 -13.12 -8.93 -2.77
N TYR A 32 -12.77 -10.22 -2.84
CA TYR A 32 -11.89 -10.82 -1.84
C TYR A 32 -10.45 -10.35 -2.06
N ALA A 33 -9.73 -10.15 -0.97
CA ALA A 33 -8.32 -9.77 -1.02
C ALA A 33 -7.42 -11.00 -1.09
N HIS A 34 -6.51 -10.99 -2.06
CA HIS A 34 -5.29 -11.80 -2.01
C HIS A 34 -4.14 -10.88 -1.58
N VAL A 35 -3.71 -11.01 -0.32
CA VAL A 35 -2.74 -10.11 0.31
C VAL A 35 -1.31 -10.47 -0.10
N LEU A 36 -0.57 -9.47 -0.57
CA LEU A 36 0.82 -9.62 -0.97
C LEU A 36 1.76 -9.21 0.15
N ASP A 37 1.62 -8.00 0.66
CA ASP A 37 2.46 -7.46 1.73
C ASP A 37 1.63 -6.64 2.73
N GLY A 38 2.27 -5.80 3.55
CA GLY A 38 1.61 -5.01 4.58
C GLY A 38 0.78 -3.83 4.08
N ASP A 39 0.87 -3.46 2.80
CA ASP A 39 0.12 -2.33 2.21
C ASP A 39 -0.34 -2.59 0.78
N THR A 40 -0.26 -3.83 0.30
CA THR A 40 -0.61 -4.20 -1.08
C THR A 40 -1.41 -5.50 -1.13
N ALA A 41 -2.53 -5.48 -1.86
CA ALA A 41 -3.38 -6.65 -2.10
C ALA A 41 -3.96 -6.66 -3.52
N ASP A 42 -4.21 -7.84 -4.07
CA ASP A 42 -5.08 -7.99 -5.24
C ASP A 42 -6.54 -8.05 -4.79
N ILE A 43 -7.37 -7.13 -5.29
CA ILE A 43 -8.82 -7.11 -5.07
C ILE A 43 -9.48 -7.38 -6.42
N ASP A 44 -10.17 -8.51 -6.55
CA ASP A 44 -10.82 -8.92 -7.80
C ASP A 44 -9.86 -8.89 -9.01
N GLY A 45 -8.65 -9.43 -8.82
CA GLY A 45 -7.60 -9.47 -9.84
C GLY A 45 -6.92 -8.13 -10.14
N LYS A 46 -7.30 -7.03 -9.47
CA LYS A 46 -6.65 -5.72 -9.60
C LYS A 46 -5.71 -5.46 -8.45
N ARG A 47 -4.45 -5.12 -8.75
CA ARG A 47 -3.44 -4.75 -7.76
C ARG A 47 -3.78 -3.41 -7.12
N VAL A 48 -3.98 -3.40 -5.81
CA VAL A 48 -4.24 -2.19 -5.01
C VAL A 48 -3.09 -1.97 -4.04
N ARG A 49 -2.47 -0.79 -4.10
CA ARG A 49 -1.59 -0.26 -3.05
C ARG A 49 -2.41 0.65 -2.15
N PHE A 50 -2.29 0.45 -0.85
CA PHE A 50 -3.10 1.10 0.15
C PHE A 50 -2.63 2.56 0.28
N PHE A 51 -3.50 3.48 -0.12
CA PHE A 51 -3.21 4.89 -0.18
C PHE A 51 -2.92 5.48 1.21
N GLY A 52 -2.00 6.44 1.26
CA GLY A 52 -1.67 7.22 2.46
C GLY A 52 -0.84 6.48 3.51
N ILE A 53 -0.47 5.21 3.29
CA ILE A 53 0.34 4.41 4.20
C ILE A 53 1.54 3.79 3.49
N ASP A 54 2.56 3.44 4.26
CA ASP A 54 3.70 2.64 3.80
C ASP A 54 4.04 1.63 4.90
N ALA A 55 3.86 0.35 4.60
CA ALA A 55 4.12 -0.74 5.55
C ALA A 55 5.58 -1.20 5.48
N PRO A 56 6.15 -1.76 6.57
CA PRO A 56 7.47 -2.37 6.51
C PRO A 56 7.56 -3.42 5.40
N GLU A 57 8.70 -3.43 4.69
CA GLU A 57 8.94 -4.44 3.64
C GLU A 57 8.98 -5.84 4.24
N LEU A 58 8.62 -6.88 3.49
CA LEU A 58 8.51 -8.24 4.04
C LEU A 58 9.80 -8.82 4.63
N SER A 59 10.97 -8.34 4.18
CA SER A 59 12.26 -8.71 4.76
C SER A 59 12.75 -7.74 5.83
N GLN A 60 11.95 -6.75 6.21
CA GLN A 60 12.28 -5.77 7.23
C GLN A 60 11.95 -6.32 8.62
N SER A 61 12.95 -6.26 9.49
CA SER A 61 12.79 -6.48 10.93
C SER A 61 12.80 -5.13 11.64
N CYS A 62 12.10 -5.07 12.76
CA CYS A 62 12.01 -3.92 13.63
C CYS A 62 12.43 -4.33 15.05
N VAL A 63 12.66 -3.36 15.93
CA VAL A 63 12.90 -3.57 17.35
C VAL A 63 11.68 -3.14 18.17
N ASP A 64 11.38 -3.89 19.23
CA ASP A 64 10.33 -3.55 20.20
C ASP A 64 10.88 -2.63 21.32
N ALA A 65 10.03 -2.29 22.29
CA ALA A 65 10.42 -1.43 23.42
C ALA A 65 11.54 -2.03 24.30
N ALA A 66 11.73 -3.35 24.27
CA ALA A 66 12.80 -4.05 24.98
C ALA A 66 14.06 -4.25 24.11
N GLY A 67 14.07 -3.70 22.88
CA GLY A 67 15.17 -3.84 21.93
C GLY A 67 15.24 -5.20 21.23
N ARG A 68 14.20 -6.04 21.37
CA ARG A 68 14.15 -7.35 20.72
C ARG A 68 13.74 -7.19 19.26
N SER A 69 14.44 -7.90 18.38
CA SER A 69 14.11 -7.93 16.95
C SER A 69 12.84 -8.74 16.69
N TRP A 70 11.98 -8.25 15.81
CA TRP A 70 10.76 -8.92 15.35
C TRP A 70 10.48 -8.63 13.87
N GLN A 71 9.72 -9.50 13.22
CA GLN A 71 9.51 -9.50 11.76
C GLN A 71 8.37 -8.57 11.34
N CYS A 72 8.55 -7.26 11.53
CA CYS A 72 7.48 -6.28 11.34
C CYS A 72 6.82 -6.27 9.95
N GLY A 73 7.56 -6.58 8.88
CA GLY A 73 6.94 -6.75 7.56
C GLY A 73 5.99 -7.95 7.47
N GLN A 74 6.37 -9.06 8.09
CA GLN A 74 5.53 -10.27 8.12
C GLN A 74 4.30 -10.08 9.01
N GLU A 75 4.45 -9.40 10.15
CA GLU A 75 3.33 -9.09 11.04
C GLU A 75 2.32 -8.13 10.38
N ALA A 76 2.80 -7.10 9.67
CA ALA A 76 1.91 -6.19 8.94
C ALA A 76 1.09 -6.92 7.87
N ARG A 77 1.75 -7.79 7.08
CA ARG A 77 1.08 -8.66 6.10
C ARG A 77 0.08 -9.61 6.76
N GLY A 78 0.49 -10.28 7.84
CA GLY A 78 -0.35 -11.21 8.59
C GLY A 78 -1.60 -10.53 9.11
N ARG A 79 -1.46 -9.32 9.65
CA ARG A 79 -2.60 -8.54 10.10
C ARG A 79 -3.54 -8.14 8.96
N LEU A 80 -3.01 -7.72 7.82
CA LEU A 80 -3.84 -7.42 6.65
C LEU A 80 -4.60 -8.67 6.16
N MET A 81 -3.97 -9.85 6.21
CA MET A 81 -4.64 -11.12 5.94
C MET A 81 -5.80 -11.36 6.93
N GLU A 82 -5.59 -11.23 8.24
CA GLU A 82 -6.64 -11.40 9.25
C GLU A 82 -7.83 -10.44 9.07
N LEU A 83 -7.53 -9.17 8.76
CA LEU A 83 -8.56 -8.16 8.55
C LEU A 83 -9.47 -8.53 7.36
N THR A 84 -8.90 -9.13 6.31
CA THR A 84 -9.56 -9.38 5.03
C THR A 84 -10.05 -10.82 4.84
N GLN A 85 -9.55 -11.78 5.62
CA GLN A 85 -9.85 -13.20 5.46
C GLN A 85 -11.35 -13.49 5.49
N GLY A 86 -11.85 -14.11 4.41
CA GLY A 86 -13.25 -14.48 4.25
C GLY A 86 -14.22 -13.31 4.10
N LYS A 87 -13.72 -12.08 3.91
CA LYS A 87 -14.54 -10.86 3.86
C LYS A 87 -14.37 -10.14 2.53
N VAL A 88 -15.42 -9.46 2.11
CA VAL A 88 -15.40 -8.59 0.93
C VAL A 88 -14.76 -7.25 1.32
N VAL A 89 -13.76 -6.86 0.55
CA VAL A 89 -13.06 -5.57 0.65
C VAL A 89 -13.60 -4.63 -0.43
N THR A 90 -13.80 -3.38 -0.07
CA THR A 90 -14.15 -2.30 -1.00
C THR A 90 -13.05 -1.25 -0.97
N CYS A 91 -12.44 -0.97 -2.11
CA CYS A 91 -11.43 0.07 -2.24
C CYS A 91 -11.92 1.16 -3.20
N THR A 92 -11.85 2.41 -2.74
CA THR A 92 -12.05 3.60 -3.58
C THR A 92 -10.71 4.11 -4.05
N TYR A 93 -10.57 4.42 -5.33
CA TYR A 93 -9.33 4.93 -5.94
C TYR A 93 -9.64 5.99 -7.00
N GLU A 94 -8.68 6.85 -7.30
CA GLU A 94 -8.78 7.83 -8.38
C GLU A 94 -8.14 7.27 -9.65
N GLU A 95 -6.81 7.11 -9.62
CA GLU A 95 -6.00 6.66 -10.75
C GLU A 95 -5.02 5.55 -10.33
N ALA A 96 -4.45 4.88 -11.34
CA ALA A 96 -3.36 3.92 -11.16
C ALA A 96 -2.00 4.65 -11.14
N ASP A 97 -1.03 4.11 -10.40
CA ASP A 97 0.34 4.57 -10.47
C ASP A 97 1.05 4.14 -11.77
N ALA A 98 2.28 4.61 -11.98
CA ALA A 98 3.07 4.32 -13.18
C ALA A 98 3.28 2.81 -13.43
N THR A 99 3.21 1.98 -12.38
CA THR A 99 3.34 0.52 -12.44
C THR A 99 1.97 -0.19 -12.62
N GLY A 100 0.89 0.57 -12.82
CA GLY A 100 -0.47 0.08 -13.03
C GLY A 100 -1.21 -0.33 -11.75
N ARG A 101 -0.68 -0.03 -10.56
CA ARG A 101 -1.35 -0.35 -9.29
C ARG A 101 -2.36 0.72 -8.94
N LEU A 102 -3.55 0.33 -8.51
CA LEU A 102 -4.55 1.28 -8.02
C LEU A 102 -4.11 1.83 -6.66
N LEU A 103 -4.12 3.16 -6.49
CA LEU A 103 -3.88 3.77 -5.18
C LEU A 103 -5.21 3.93 -4.45
N GLY A 104 -5.48 3.02 -3.50
CA GLY A 104 -6.83 2.84 -2.94
C GLY A 104 -6.93 3.03 -1.43
N SER A 105 -8.01 3.68 -1.00
CA SER A 105 -8.47 3.66 0.39
C SER A 105 -9.46 2.51 0.58
N CYS A 106 -9.10 1.52 1.39
CA CYS A 106 -9.81 0.25 1.47
C CYS A 106 -10.58 0.09 2.78
N LYS A 107 -11.78 -0.50 2.68
CA LYS A 107 -12.65 -0.81 3.81
C LYS A 107 -13.06 -2.27 3.83
N VAL A 108 -13.21 -2.83 5.03
CA VAL A 108 -13.81 -4.14 5.29
C VAL A 108 -14.85 -4.02 6.39
N ALA A 109 -16.07 -4.51 6.15
CA ALA A 109 -17.19 -4.38 7.09
C ALA A 109 -17.37 -2.92 7.61
N GLY A 110 -17.20 -1.94 6.72
CA GLY A 110 -17.31 -0.51 7.03
C GLY A 110 -16.09 0.13 7.72
N ARG A 111 -15.08 -0.66 8.10
CA ARG A 111 -13.88 -0.19 8.81
C ARG A 111 -12.75 0.13 7.83
N ASP A 112 -12.05 1.25 8.06
CA ASP A 112 -10.88 1.68 7.28
C ASP A 112 -9.66 0.81 7.58
N ILE A 113 -9.24 0.00 6.61
CA ILE A 113 -8.11 -0.94 6.78
C ILE A 113 -6.79 -0.17 6.87
N ASN A 114 -6.58 0.81 5.99
CA ASN A 114 -5.36 1.60 5.93
C ASN A 114 -5.14 2.30 7.29
N GLY A 115 -6.20 2.92 7.82
CA GLY A 115 -6.18 3.55 9.13
C GLY A 115 -5.95 2.58 10.29
N ILE A 116 -6.52 1.36 10.24
CA ILE A 116 -6.27 0.33 11.25
C ILE A 116 -4.79 -0.05 11.31
N LEU A 117 -4.15 -0.26 10.16
CA LEU A 117 -2.74 -0.65 10.12
C LEU A 117 -1.84 0.43 10.75
N VAL A 118 -2.12 1.71 10.49
CA VAL A 118 -1.40 2.81 11.16
C VAL A 118 -1.71 2.85 12.65
N ALA A 119 -2.99 2.72 13.04
CA ALA A 119 -3.43 2.77 14.43
C ALA A 119 -2.87 1.63 15.30
N GLU A 120 -2.55 0.49 14.69
CA GLU A 120 -1.93 -0.67 15.33
C GLU A 120 -0.39 -0.62 15.27
N GLY A 121 0.20 0.39 14.62
CA GLY A 121 1.64 0.51 14.48
C GLY A 121 2.26 -0.49 13.51
N LEU A 122 1.54 -0.84 12.44
CA LEU A 122 1.96 -1.78 11.40
C LEU A 122 2.23 -1.09 10.05
N ALA A 123 1.98 0.21 9.96
CA ALA A 123 2.38 1.05 8.83
C ALA A 123 2.67 2.48 9.29
N TRP A 124 3.52 3.18 8.54
CA TRP A 124 3.72 4.62 8.68
C TRP A 124 2.69 5.38 7.86
N ALA A 125 2.29 6.56 8.32
CA ALA A 125 1.59 7.54 7.49
C ALA A 125 2.54 8.08 6.43
N PHE A 126 2.18 7.94 5.16
CA PHE A 126 3.07 8.28 4.06
C PHE A 126 2.83 9.69 3.53
N VAL A 127 3.32 10.66 4.30
CA VAL A 127 3.13 12.12 4.09
C VAL A 127 3.60 12.66 2.74
N ARG A 128 4.43 11.89 2.02
CA ARG A 128 4.82 12.23 0.65
C ARG A 128 3.62 12.32 -0.30
N TYR A 129 2.56 11.55 -0.02
CA TYR A 129 1.36 11.49 -0.87
C TYR A 129 0.09 11.96 -0.17
N SER A 130 -0.02 11.81 1.15
CA SER A 130 -1.21 12.23 1.90
C SER A 130 -0.94 12.39 3.38
N ASP A 131 -1.65 13.32 4.01
CA ASP A 131 -1.63 13.56 5.46
C ASP A 131 -2.79 12.88 6.21
N VAL A 132 -3.66 12.14 5.51
CA VAL A 132 -4.92 11.59 6.05
C VAL A 132 -4.74 10.73 7.31
N TYR A 133 -3.58 10.09 7.49
CA TYR A 133 -3.27 9.25 8.66
C TYR A 133 -2.31 9.90 9.67
N LEU A 134 -1.96 11.18 9.55
CA LEU A 134 -1.02 11.85 10.47
C LEU A 134 -1.51 11.89 11.92
N VAL A 135 -2.81 12.11 12.13
CA VAL A 135 -3.40 12.11 13.48
C VAL A 135 -3.33 10.71 14.07
N THR A 136 -3.70 9.70 13.27
CA THR A 136 -3.67 8.28 13.66
C THR A 136 -2.26 7.83 14.04
N GLU A 137 -1.26 8.19 13.23
CA GLU A 137 0.14 7.88 13.54
C GLU A 137 0.58 8.56 14.84
N ARG A 138 0.25 9.85 15.03
CA ARG A 138 0.60 10.57 16.28
C ARG A 138 0.04 9.87 17.51
N GLN A 139 -1.19 9.36 17.43
CA GLN A 139 -1.78 8.58 18.51
C GLN A 139 -1.05 7.24 18.72
N ALA A 140 -0.80 6.48 17.66
CA ALA A 140 -0.08 5.21 17.74
C ALA A 140 1.35 5.37 18.31
N ARG A 141 2.02 6.49 18.01
CA ARG A 141 3.31 6.89 18.59
C ARG A 141 3.21 7.21 20.08
N ALA A 142 2.23 8.01 20.48
CA ALA A 142 1.99 8.32 21.89
C ALA A 142 1.71 7.06 22.72
N GLU A 143 1.01 6.10 22.12
CA GLU A 143 0.70 4.80 22.71
C GLU A 143 1.83 3.75 22.54
N ARG A 144 2.93 4.10 21.86
CA ARG A 144 4.09 3.23 21.62
C ARG A 144 3.72 1.88 20.97
N LYS A 145 2.80 1.89 20.01
CA LYS A 145 2.32 0.68 19.33
C LYS A 145 3.26 0.20 18.23
N GLY A 146 3.40 -1.12 18.11
CA GLY A 146 4.10 -1.77 16.99
C GLY A 146 5.46 -1.16 16.66
N ILE A 147 5.65 -0.75 15.41
CA ILE A 147 6.88 -0.10 14.91
C ILE A 147 7.22 1.21 15.64
N PHE A 148 6.27 1.82 16.34
CA PHE A 148 6.47 3.03 17.14
C PHE A 148 6.88 2.77 18.59
N ALA A 149 7.00 1.50 19.01
CA ALA A 149 7.42 1.14 20.36
C ALA A 149 8.88 1.54 20.67
N ALA A 150 9.70 1.66 19.63
CA ALA A 150 11.10 2.05 19.63
C ALA A 150 11.45 2.81 18.34
N LYS A 151 12.69 3.31 18.24
CA LYS A 151 13.19 3.95 17.02
C LYS A 151 13.45 2.89 15.95
N ASN A 152 12.55 2.79 14.99
CA ASN A 152 12.68 1.92 13.82
C ASN A 152 12.94 2.71 12.54
N VAL A 153 13.63 2.08 11.59
CA VAL A 153 13.83 2.61 10.24
C VAL A 153 12.50 2.55 9.50
N THR A 154 12.12 3.62 8.81
CA THR A 154 10.88 3.66 8.02
C THR A 154 11.00 2.76 6.78
N ALA A 155 9.88 2.36 6.17
CA ALA A 155 9.91 1.51 4.99
C ALA A 155 10.63 2.19 3.81
N TRP A 156 10.45 3.49 3.59
CA TRP A 156 11.17 4.22 2.53
C TRP A 156 12.66 4.36 2.80
N ASP A 157 13.08 4.62 4.04
CA ASP A 157 14.50 4.68 4.40
C ASP A 157 15.16 3.30 4.26
N TYR A 158 14.45 2.24 4.68
CA TYR A 158 14.92 0.86 4.50
C TYR A 158 15.15 0.52 3.02
N ARG A 159 14.21 0.90 2.14
CA ARG A 159 14.38 0.72 0.68
C ARG A 159 15.57 1.51 0.16
N ALA A 160 15.75 2.76 0.58
CA ALA A 160 16.87 3.60 0.18
C ALA A 160 18.22 3.02 0.62
N GLU A 161 18.34 2.56 1.87
CA GLU A 161 19.55 1.90 2.38
C GLU A 161 19.88 0.62 1.60
N ARG A 162 18.87 -0.23 1.35
CA ARG A 162 19.04 -1.47 0.55
C ARG A 162 19.46 -1.18 -0.88
N TRP A 163 18.90 -0.14 -1.50
CA TRP A 163 19.29 0.32 -2.82
C TRP A 163 20.76 0.72 -2.85
N HIS A 164 21.18 1.67 -2.01
CA HIS A 164 22.56 2.14 -1.95
C HIS A 164 23.55 1.01 -1.68
N LYS A 165 23.25 0.16 -0.70
CA LYS A 165 24.09 -1.01 -0.39
C LYS A 165 24.24 -1.94 -1.59
N SER A 166 23.14 -2.28 -2.24
CA SER A 166 23.18 -3.21 -3.38
C SER A 166 23.85 -2.59 -4.60
N THR A 167 23.65 -1.29 -4.86
CA THR A 167 24.38 -0.56 -5.90
C THR A 167 25.88 -0.58 -5.63
N ALA A 168 26.31 -0.32 -4.38
CA ALA A 168 27.72 -0.37 -4.00
C ALA A 168 28.33 -1.77 -4.19
N GLU A 169 27.64 -2.82 -3.73
CA GLU A 169 28.07 -4.21 -3.89
C GLU A 169 28.11 -4.65 -5.37
N THR A 170 27.29 -4.05 -6.23
CA THR A 170 27.23 -4.37 -7.66
C THR A 170 28.16 -3.53 -8.52
N GLN A 171 28.90 -2.57 -7.96
CA GLN A 171 29.79 -1.70 -8.74
C GLN A 171 30.90 -2.48 -9.44
N THR A 172 31.48 -3.48 -8.76
CA THR A 172 32.58 -4.28 -9.27
C THR A 172 32.06 -5.66 -9.69
N GLY A 173 31.54 -5.77 -10.91
CA GLY A 173 31.02 -7.05 -11.42
C GLY A 173 30.19 -6.93 -12.69
N ALA A 174 29.59 -8.05 -13.11
CA ALA A 174 28.77 -8.13 -14.32
C ALA A 174 27.54 -7.21 -14.31
N SER A 175 27.06 -6.84 -13.11
CA SER A 175 25.92 -5.94 -12.90
C SER A 175 26.25 -4.46 -13.04
N LYS A 176 27.52 -4.05 -12.99
CA LYS A 176 27.98 -2.65 -13.19
C LYS A 176 27.17 -1.58 -12.44
N GLY A 177 26.79 -1.86 -11.19
CA GLY A 177 26.03 -0.96 -10.33
C GLY A 177 24.51 -1.02 -10.51
N CYS A 178 23.98 -1.87 -11.40
CA CYS A 178 22.55 -2.13 -11.54
C CYS A 178 22.10 -3.14 -10.47
N PRO A 179 21.33 -2.74 -9.45
CA PRO A 179 21.07 -3.59 -8.30
C PRO A 179 19.83 -4.48 -8.47
N ILE A 180 18.98 -4.28 -9.49
CA ILE A 180 17.77 -5.09 -9.66
C ILE A 180 18.15 -6.41 -10.32
N LYS A 181 17.68 -7.54 -9.78
CA LYS A 181 18.00 -8.88 -10.30
C LYS A 181 16.83 -9.46 -11.06
N GLY A 182 16.99 -9.73 -12.36
CA GLY A 182 16.02 -10.42 -13.20
C GLY A 182 16.39 -11.88 -13.45
N ASN A 183 15.65 -12.83 -12.86
CA ASN A 183 15.79 -14.26 -13.12
C ASN A 183 14.61 -14.87 -13.93
N VAL A 184 14.86 -15.98 -14.63
CA VAL A 184 13.83 -16.72 -15.37
C VAL A 184 13.38 -17.90 -14.51
N SER A 185 12.08 -18.03 -14.26
CA SER A 185 11.53 -19.12 -13.47
C SER A 185 11.63 -20.46 -14.21
N ALA A 186 11.41 -21.58 -13.50
CA ALA A 186 11.34 -22.90 -14.12
C ALA A 186 10.20 -23.01 -15.16
N SER A 187 9.15 -22.19 -15.05
CA SER A 187 8.05 -22.11 -16.01
C SER A 187 8.30 -21.11 -17.15
N GLY A 188 9.51 -20.55 -17.24
CA GLY A 188 9.91 -19.61 -18.29
C GLY A 188 9.48 -18.17 -18.04
N GLU A 189 9.08 -17.84 -16.81
CA GLU A 189 8.58 -16.50 -16.48
C GLU A 189 9.72 -15.55 -16.11
N HIS A 190 9.69 -14.34 -16.67
CA HIS A 190 10.66 -13.28 -16.39
C HIS A 190 10.28 -12.53 -15.11
N ILE A 191 11.09 -12.66 -14.06
CA ILE A 191 10.81 -12.10 -12.73
C ILE A 191 11.96 -11.20 -12.28
N TYR A 192 11.68 -9.95 -11.94
CA TYR A 192 12.67 -9.07 -11.33
C TYR A 192 12.46 -8.93 -9.81
N HIS A 193 13.58 -8.79 -9.09
CA HIS A 193 13.62 -8.64 -7.63
C HIS A 193 14.32 -7.34 -7.29
N MET A 194 13.65 -6.49 -6.53
CA MET A 194 14.22 -5.28 -5.94
C MET A 194 15.15 -5.64 -4.76
N PRO A 195 16.14 -4.80 -4.42
CA PRO A 195 17.09 -5.04 -3.32
C PRO A 195 16.51 -5.36 -1.94
N TRP A 196 15.26 -4.97 -1.70
CA TRP A 196 14.52 -5.17 -0.46
C TRP A 196 13.48 -6.29 -0.57
N ASP A 197 13.33 -6.93 -1.73
CA ASP A 197 12.40 -8.04 -1.88
C ASP A 197 12.93 -9.28 -1.14
N ARG A 198 12.01 -10.10 -0.61
CA ARG A 198 12.30 -11.27 0.23
C ARG A 198 13.31 -12.24 -0.40
N TYR A 199 13.21 -12.47 -1.70
CA TYR A 199 14.04 -13.46 -2.41
C TYR A 199 15.31 -12.87 -3.04
N TYR A 200 15.52 -11.56 -2.95
CA TYR A 200 16.62 -10.87 -3.61
C TYR A 200 18.01 -11.46 -3.31
N ALA A 201 18.28 -11.80 -2.06
CA ALA A 201 19.58 -12.36 -1.64
C ALA A 201 19.82 -13.78 -2.21
N ALA A 202 18.74 -14.57 -2.29
CA ALA A 202 18.75 -15.93 -2.80
C ALA A 202 18.84 -15.95 -4.33
N THR A 203 18.28 -14.97 -5.02
CA THR A 203 18.35 -14.85 -6.48
C THR A 203 19.81 -14.65 -6.93
N LYS A 204 20.30 -15.61 -7.71
CA LYS A 204 21.59 -15.58 -8.41
C LYS A 204 21.30 -15.53 -9.90
N ILE A 205 21.99 -14.63 -10.60
CA ILE A 205 21.77 -14.40 -12.02
C ILE A 205 22.67 -15.31 -12.84
N ASP A 206 22.04 -16.08 -13.72
CA ASP A 206 22.65 -16.95 -14.71
C ASP A 206 22.43 -16.37 -16.12
N THR A 207 23.40 -15.61 -16.60
CA THR A 207 23.29 -14.91 -17.90
C THR A 207 23.16 -15.86 -19.09
N THR A 208 23.52 -17.14 -18.94
CA THR A 208 23.34 -18.15 -20.00
C THR A 208 21.87 -18.49 -20.25
N LYS A 209 20.98 -18.19 -19.28
CA LYS A 209 19.53 -18.36 -19.37
C LYS A 209 18.79 -17.09 -19.79
N GLY A 210 19.52 -16.04 -20.17
CA GLY A 210 18.95 -14.73 -20.47
C GLY A 210 18.61 -13.90 -19.22
N GLU A 211 19.01 -14.35 -18.04
CA GLU A 211 18.89 -13.58 -16.80
C GLU A 211 19.85 -12.39 -16.79
N ARG A 212 19.45 -11.29 -16.15
CA ARG A 212 20.21 -10.05 -16.18
C ARG A 212 19.88 -9.12 -15.03
N TRP A 213 20.64 -8.04 -14.92
CA TRP A 213 20.38 -6.96 -13.98
C TRP A 213 19.70 -5.78 -14.66
N PHE A 214 18.97 -5.00 -13.86
CA PHE A 214 18.37 -3.73 -14.28
C PHE A 214 18.79 -2.61 -13.33
N CYS A 215 18.95 -1.41 -13.89
CA CYS A 215 19.28 -0.22 -13.13
C CYS A 215 18.04 0.56 -12.69
N ASP A 216 16.90 0.29 -13.33
CA ASP A 216 15.63 0.96 -13.12
C ASP A 216 14.47 -0.06 -13.21
N GLU A 217 13.41 0.16 -12.43
CA GLU A 217 12.24 -0.72 -12.39
C GLU A 217 11.47 -0.67 -13.71
N ALA A 218 11.31 0.52 -14.32
CA ALA A 218 10.61 0.67 -15.58
C ALA A 218 11.34 -0.01 -16.75
N ASP A 219 12.68 -0.08 -16.71
CA ASP A 219 13.46 -0.85 -17.69
C ASP A 219 13.18 -2.35 -17.60
N ALA A 220 13.01 -2.89 -16.39
CA ALA A 220 12.64 -4.28 -16.18
C ALA A 220 11.23 -4.56 -16.72
N GLU A 221 10.26 -3.71 -16.36
CA GLU A 221 8.88 -3.83 -16.81
C GLU A 221 8.75 -3.71 -18.33
N LYS A 222 9.39 -2.71 -18.94
CA LYS A 222 9.43 -2.51 -20.40
C LYS A 222 10.05 -3.70 -21.13
N ALA A 223 10.97 -4.39 -20.48
CA ALA A 223 11.56 -5.62 -20.98
C ALA A 223 10.65 -6.86 -20.85
N GLY A 224 9.43 -6.71 -20.32
CA GLY A 224 8.49 -7.81 -20.10
C GLY A 224 8.74 -8.61 -18.83
N TRP A 225 9.52 -8.06 -17.88
CA TRP A 225 9.78 -8.70 -16.60
C TRP A 225 8.73 -8.23 -15.60
N ARG A 226 8.05 -9.16 -14.94
CA ARG A 226 7.13 -8.80 -13.87
C ARG A 226 7.87 -8.74 -12.53
N ARG A 227 7.34 -7.98 -11.59
CA ARG A 227 7.88 -7.96 -10.23
C ARG A 227 7.72 -9.31 -9.55
N ALA A 228 8.71 -9.71 -8.75
CA ALA A 228 8.57 -10.81 -7.82
C ALA A 228 7.39 -10.55 -6.87
N TYR A 229 6.59 -11.58 -6.63
CA TYR A 229 5.60 -11.49 -5.56
C TYR A 229 6.36 -11.35 -4.24
N ARG A 230 5.96 -10.35 -3.47
CA ARG A 230 6.47 -10.11 -2.13
C ARG A 230 5.97 -11.24 -1.23
#